data_AF-A0A967T845-F1
#
_entry.id   AF-A0A967T845-F1
#
_cell.length_a   1.000
_cell.length_b   1.000
_cell.length_c   1.000
_cell.angle_alpha   90.00
_cell.angle_beta   90.00
_cell.angle_gamma   90.00
#
_symmetry.space_group_name_H-M   'P 1'
#
loop_
_entity.id
_entity.type
_entity.pdbx_description
1 polymer ?
#
loop_
_entity_poly.entity_id
_entity_poly.type
_entity_poly.pdbx_seq_one_letter_code
_entity_poly.pdbx_strand_id
1 'polypeptide(L)'
;DKIPGVNGSNTYPTDAHGSHFLYHFPQDDNVNKRWDVYISTTSGPPRNLTRNSDISNANNILGTFSPNGVWVAFVSDSGGGWAIWVIPAAGGEAIRLFEIPLHDSPIQWVNERITWGQ
;
A
#
# COMPACT_ATOMS: atom_id res chain seq x y z
N ASP A 1 12.70 -14.26 3.25
CA ASP A 1 11.56 -14.73 4.06
C ASP A 1 10.24 -14.48 3.34
N LYS A 2 9.37 -15.49 3.30
CA LYS A 2 8.03 -15.38 2.69
C LYS A 2 7.02 -15.05 3.79
N ILE A 3 6.11 -14.11 3.54
CA ILE A 3 5.04 -13.75 4.48
C ILE A 3 4.02 -14.91 4.52
N PRO A 4 3.60 -15.38 5.72
CA PRO A 4 2.59 -16.42 5.86
C PRO A 4 1.31 -16.09 5.09
N GLY A 5 0.79 -17.04 4.32
CA GLY A 5 -0.45 -16.89 3.54
C GLY A 5 -0.29 -16.22 2.17
N VAL A 6 0.91 -15.82 1.76
CA VAL A 6 1.18 -15.22 0.44
C VAL A 6 2.01 -16.16 -0.43
N ASN A 7 1.38 -16.69 -1.50
CA ASN A 7 2.05 -17.51 -2.50
C ASN A 7 2.55 -16.61 -3.65
N GLY A 8 3.78 -16.08 -3.53
CA GLY A 8 4.44 -15.33 -4.61
C GLY A 8 5.80 -14.78 -4.21
N SER A 9 6.73 -14.66 -5.16
CA SER A 9 8.11 -14.17 -4.93
C SER A 9 8.21 -12.64 -4.79
N ASN A 10 7.14 -11.90 -5.10
CA ASN A 10 7.17 -10.43 -5.19
C ASN A 10 6.31 -9.80 -4.08
N THR A 11 6.62 -10.11 -2.83
CA THR A 11 5.96 -9.47 -1.68
C THR A 11 6.95 -8.53 -1.02
N TYR A 12 6.57 -7.27 -0.84
CA TYR A 12 7.45 -6.26 -0.25
C TYR A 12 6.84 -5.78 1.06
N PRO A 13 7.34 -6.27 2.22
CA PRO A 13 6.90 -5.75 3.51
C PRO A 13 7.31 -4.29 3.68
N THR A 14 6.42 -3.47 4.19
CA THR A 14 6.63 -2.02 4.30
C THR A 14 6.63 -1.55 5.75
N ASP A 15 5.72 -2.06 6.59
CA ASP A 15 5.56 -1.60 7.98
C ASP A 15 4.82 -2.62 8.88
N ALA A 16 4.82 -2.42 10.19
CA ALA A 16 4.10 -3.25 11.16
C ALA A 16 3.54 -2.43 12.34
N HIS A 17 2.35 -2.78 12.82
CA HIS A 17 1.73 -2.19 14.01
C HIS A 17 1.02 -3.28 14.83
N GLY A 18 1.54 -3.55 16.03
CA GLY A 18 1.08 -4.65 16.86
C GLY A 18 1.22 -6.00 16.14
N SER A 19 0.10 -6.70 15.97
CA SER A 19 0.03 -7.99 15.25
C SER A 19 -0.23 -7.84 13.74
N HIS A 20 -0.35 -6.62 13.23
CA HIS A 20 -0.62 -6.35 11.83
C HIS A 20 0.66 -5.98 11.08
N PHE A 21 0.77 -6.45 9.84
CA PHE A 21 1.87 -6.16 8.94
C PHE A 21 1.31 -5.63 7.62
N LEU A 22 1.96 -4.61 7.08
CA LEU A 22 1.70 -4.09 5.74
C LEU A 22 2.73 -4.60 4.76
N TYR A 23 2.24 -4.88 3.56
CA TYR A 23 3.08 -5.17 2.42
C TYR A 23 2.34 -4.76 1.15
N HIS A 24 3.08 -4.58 0.06
CA HIS A 24 2.47 -4.51 -1.26
C HIS A 24 2.82 -5.74 -2.10
N PHE A 25 1.87 -6.12 -2.95
CA PHE A 25 1.94 -7.32 -3.77
C PHE A 25 1.35 -7.02 -5.16
N PRO A 26 1.96 -7.50 -6.26
CA PRO A 26 1.47 -7.22 -7.59
C PRO A 26 0.29 -8.15 -7.84
N GLN A 27 -0.87 -7.57 -8.11
CA GLN A 27 -1.99 -8.31 -8.63
C GLN A 27 -1.74 -8.57 -10.12
N ASP A 28 -1.61 -9.84 -10.49
CA ASP A 28 -1.57 -10.29 -11.89
C ASP A 28 -2.96 -10.83 -12.24
N ASP A 29 -3.84 -9.96 -12.74
CA ASP A 29 -5.18 -10.34 -13.20
C ASP A 29 -5.26 -10.52 -14.72
N ASN A 30 -4.13 -10.77 -15.38
CA ASN A 30 -3.97 -10.94 -16.83
C ASN A 30 -4.37 -9.71 -17.69
N VAL A 31 -4.82 -8.60 -17.09
CA VAL A 31 -5.19 -7.37 -17.81
C VAL A 31 -4.23 -6.24 -17.49
N ASN A 32 -3.87 -6.02 -16.22
CA ASN A 32 -2.85 -5.04 -15.83
C ASN A 32 -2.09 -5.48 -14.58
N LYS A 33 -0.75 -5.51 -14.65
CA LYS A 33 0.09 -5.66 -13.45
C LYS A 33 0.03 -4.37 -12.65
N ARG A 34 -0.63 -4.40 -11.51
CA ARG A 34 -0.68 -3.28 -10.55
C ARG A 34 -0.27 -3.75 -9.18
N TRP A 35 0.25 -2.83 -8.38
CA TRP A 35 0.54 -3.09 -6.98
C TRP A 35 -0.64 -2.68 -6.10
N ASP A 36 -0.94 -3.50 -5.10
CA ASP A 36 -1.93 -3.16 -4.08
C ASP A 36 -1.32 -3.27 -2.68
N VAL A 37 -1.86 -2.48 -1.74
CA VAL A 37 -1.47 -2.53 -0.34
C VAL A 37 -2.36 -3.54 0.40
N TYR A 38 -1.70 -4.48 1.08
CA TYR A 38 -2.33 -5.50 1.88
C TYR A 38 -2.01 -5.30 3.35
N ILE A 39 -2.97 -5.68 4.18
CA ILE A 39 -2.79 -5.86 5.62
C ILE A 39 -2.98 -7.34 5.96
N SER A 40 -2.09 -7.89 6.76
CA SER A 40 -2.22 -9.24 7.27
C SER A 40 -1.88 -9.30 8.76
N THR A 41 -2.29 -10.39 9.39
CA THR A 41 -1.93 -10.76 10.76
C THR A 41 -1.16 -12.07 10.73
N THR A 42 -0.69 -12.53 11.89
CA THR A 42 -0.12 -13.90 12.00
C THR A 42 -1.17 -15.01 11.88
N SER A 43 -2.46 -14.66 11.91
CA SER A 43 -3.58 -15.60 11.89
C SER A 43 -4.74 -15.09 11.03
N GLY A 44 -5.05 -15.83 9.97
CA GLY A 44 -6.14 -15.50 9.06
C GLY A 44 -5.65 -15.10 7.67
N PRO A 45 -6.58 -14.92 6.71
CA PRO A 45 -6.23 -14.55 5.36
C PRO A 45 -5.83 -13.06 5.28
N PRO A 46 -4.88 -12.71 4.39
CA PRO A 46 -4.55 -11.31 4.15
C PRO A 46 -5.74 -10.56 3.51
N ARG A 47 -5.85 -9.28 3.83
CA ARG A 47 -6.86 -8.38 3.26
C ARG A 47 -6.20 -7.36 2.33
N ASN A 48 -6.70 -7.26 1.11
CA ASN A 48 -6.34 -6.16 0.21
C ASN A 48 -7.11 -4.90 0.64
N LEU A 49 -6.39 -3.82 1.00
CA LEU A 49 -7.00 -2.57 1.45
C LEU A 49 -7.48 -1.69 0.29
N THR A 50 -6.86 -1.79 -0.89
CA THR A 50 -7.06 -0.85 -2.01
C THR A 50 -8.00 -1.38 -3.11
N ARG A 51 -8.26 -2.69 -3.16
CA ARG A 51 -9.04 -3.33 -4.24
C ARG A 51 -10.49 -2.86 -4.40
N ASN A 52 -11.16 -2.48 -3.31
CA ASN A 52 -12.59 -2.10 -3.34
C ASN A 52 -12.77 -0.60 -3.05
N SER A 53 -11.85 0.22 -3.54
CA SER A 53 -11.86 1.67 -3.36
C SER A 53 -11.70 2.37 -4.70
N ASP A 54 -11.91 3.69 -4.73
CA ASP A 54 -11.81 4.51 -5.94
C ASP A 54 -10.40 4.54 -6.55
N ILE A 55 -9.41 3.97 -5.85
CA ILE A 55 -8.02 3.82 -6.27
C ILE A 55 -7.68 2.39 -6.75
N SER A 56 -8.68 1.54 -6.93
CA SER A 56 -8.52 0.12 -7.31
C SER A 56 -7.87 -0.12 -8.67
N ASN A 57 -7.88 0.88 -9.56
CA ASN A 57 -7.25 0.83 -10.88
C ASN A 57 -5.85 1.50 -10.92
N ALA A 58 -5.28 1.80 -9.75
CA ALA A 58 -3.99 2.47 -9.60
C ALA A 58 -2.91 1.52 -9.05
N ASN A 59 -1.65 1.94 -9.15
CA ASN A 59 -0.56 1.36 -8.37
C ASN A 59 -0.58 1.95 -6.96
N ASN A 60 -0.69 1.08 -5.95
CA ASN A 60 -0.73 1.44 -4.54
C ASN A 60 0.42 0.73 -3.82
N ILE A 61 1.33 1.51 -3.22
CA ILE A 61 2.59 1.00 -2.67
C ILE A 61 3.01 1.75 -1.41
N LEU A 62 4.03 1.23 -0.73
CA LEU A 62 4.71 1.90 0.40
C LEU A 62 3.80 2.25 1.59
N GLY A 63 2.88 1.35 1.95
CA GLY A 63 1.97 1.52 3.08
C GLY A 63 2.69 1.65 4.42
N THR A 64 2.29 2.62 5.25
CA THR A 64 2.76 2.80 6.64
C THR A 64 1.60 3.11 7.59
N PHE A 65 1.64 2.55 8.79
CA PHE A 65 0.65 2.81 9.82
C PHE A 65 0.86 4.17 10.45
N SER A 66 -0.24 4.89 10.66
CA SER A 66 -0.28 6.00 11.60
C SER A 66 0.09 5.54 13.03
N PRO A 67 0.59 6.41 13.90
CA PRO A 67 1.04 6.01 15.25
C PRO A 67 -0.04 5.30 16.08
N ASN A 68 -1.30 5.71 15.92
CA ASN A 68 -2.44 5.11 16.60
C ASN A 68 -3.00 3.86 15.87
N GLY A 69 -2.45 3.48 14.72
CA GLY A 69 -2.87 2.32 13.94
C GLY A 69 -4.21 2.46 13.22
N VAL A 70 -4.85 3.63 13.27
CA VAL A 70 -6.21 3.85 12.71
C VAL A 70 -6.17 4.07 11.21
N TRP A 71 -5.10 4.70 10.72
CA TRP A 71 -4.88 5.01 9.32
C TRP A 71 -3.66 4.27 8.76
N VAL A 72 -3.72 4.01 7.46
CA VAL A 72 -2.58 3.61 6.62
C VAL A 72 -2.36 4.70 5.59
N ALA A 73 -1.17 5.31 5.58
CA ALA A 73 -0.72 6.18 4.50
C ALA A 73 0.01 5.36 3.43
N PHE A 74 -0.12 5.71 2.16
CA PHE A 74 0.52 5.01 1.05
C PHE A 74 0.68 5.94 -0.16
N VAL A 75 1.52 5.53 -1.12
CA VAL A 75 1.69 6.21 -2.41
C VAL A 75 0.72 5.60 -3.42
N SER A 76 0.00 6.44 -4.17
CA SER A 76 -0.84 5.99 -5.29
C SER A 76 -0.72 6.91 -6.50
N ASP A 77 -0.76 6.33 -7.71
CA ASP A 77 -0.86 7.06 -8.99
C ASP A 77 -2.32 7.31 -9.42
N SER A 78 -3.29 6.99 -8.55
CA SER A 78 -4.70 7.29 -8.80
C SER A 78 -4.92 8.79 -9.01
N GLY A 79 -5.62 9.13 -10.09
CA GLY A 79 -5.84 10.53 -10.49
C GLY A 79 -4.78 11.10 -11.44
N GLY A 80 -3.88 10.27 -12.00
CA GLY A 80 -2.99 10.65 -13.10
C GLY A 80 -1.62 11.19 -12.68
N GLY A 81 -1.29 11.12 -11.38
CA GLY A 81 -0.01 11.52 -10.82
C GLY A 81 0.20 10.89 -9.44
N TRP A 82 1.46 10.70 -9.06
CA TRP A 82 1.80 10.11 -7.77
C TRP A 82 1.44 11.06 -6.62
N ALA A 83 0.71 10.56 -5.64
CA ALA A 83 0.25 11.32 -4.48
C ALA A 83 0.32 10.47 -3.20
N ILE A 84 0.33 11.15 -2.06
CA ILE A 84 0.12 10.53 -0.76
C ILE A 84 -1.39 10.42 -0.52
N TRP A 85 -1.81 9.21 -0.17
CA TRP A 85 -3.18 8.87 0.19
C TRP A 85 -3.22 8.25 1.57
N VAL A 86 -4.38 8.32 2.22
CA VAL A 86 -4.67 7.60 3.45
C VAL A 86 -5.94 6.78 3.31
N ILE A 87 -5.98 5.64 3.98
CA ILE A 87 -7.16 4.77 4.08
C ILE A 87 -7.30 4.28 5.52
N PRO A 88 -8.51 4.10 6.07
CA PRO A 88 -8.66 3.46 7.37
C PRO A 88 -8.01 2.07 7.36
N ALA A 89 -7.27 1.72 8.42
CA ALA A 89 -6.64 0.40 8.53
C ALA A 89 -7.68 -0.75 8.52
N ALA A 90 -8.92 -0.44 8.92
CA ALA A 90 -10.07 -1.34 8.82
C ALA A 90 -10.55 -1.57 7.36
N GLY A 91 -10.06 -0.80 6.40
CA GLY A 91 -10.60 -0.67 5.04
C GLY A 91 -11.67 0.42 4.97
N GLY A 92 -12.00 0.85 3.75
CA GLY A 92 -12.99 1.89 3.51
C GLY A 92 -12.58 2.80 2.35
N GLU A 93 -13.04 4.04 2.39
CA GLU A 93 -12.72 5.05 1.38
C GLU A 93 -11.30 5.61 1.60
N ALA A 94 -10.56 5.75 0.49
CA ALA A 94 -9.24 6.35 0.49
C ALA A 94 -9.35 7.86 0.24
N ILE A 95 -8.55 8.64 0.96
CA ILE A 95 -8.52 10.10 0.87
C ILE A 95 -7.17 10.52 0.31
N ARG A 96 -7.18 11.31 -0.77
CA ARG A 96 -5.97 11.94 -1.33
C ARG A 96 -5.55 13.10 -0.42
N LEU A 97 -4.31 13.12 0.03
CA LEU A 97 -3.79 14.20 0.86
C LEU A 97 -3.10 15.27 0.02
N PHE A 98 -2.02 14.92 -0.67
CA PHE A 98 -1.29 15.84 -1.52
C PHE A 98 -0.49 15.11 -2.59
N GLU A 99 -0.26 15.82 -3.69
CA GLU A 99 0.54 15.34 -4.81
C GLU A 99 2.03 15.37 -4.48
N ILE A 100 2.76 14.37 -4.94
CA ILE A 100 4.22 14.36 -4.84
C ILE A 100 4.73 15.06 -6.10
N PRO A 101 5.42 16.21 -6.00
CA PRO A 101 5.92 16.94 -7.15
C PRO A 101 7.09 16.16 -7.76
N LEU A 102 6.81 15.34 -8.77
CA LEU A 102 7.83 14.58 -9.47
C LEU A 102 8.35 15.36 -10.67
N HIS A 103 9.66 15.56 -10.75
CA HIS A 103 10.34 16.04 -11.93
C HIS A 103 10.97 14.85 -12.64
N ASP A 104 10.57 14.55 -13.89
CA ASP A 104 11.13 13.69 -14.97
C ASP A 104 12.11 12.52 -14.67
N SER A 105 12.31 12.14 -13.42
CA SER A 105 13.21 11.08 -12.98
C SER A 105 12.41 9.83 -12.68
N PRO A 106 12.86 8.66 -13.13
CA PRO A 106 12.20 7.40 -12.80
C PRO A 106 12.40 7.11 -11.31
N ILE A 107 11.34 7.25 -10.51
CA ILE A 107 11.37 6.93 -9.10
C ILE A 107 11.36 5.42 -8.94
N GLN A 108 12.38 4.90 -8.27
CA GLN A 108 12.48 3.49 -7.90
C GLN A 108 11.79 3.30 -6.56
N TRP A 109 10.45 3.29 -6.56
CA TRP A 109 9.65 3.20 -5.34
C TRP A 109 10.00 2.01 -4.44
N VAL A 110 10.59 0.94 -4.97
CA VAL A 110 11.03 -0.23 -4.21
C VAL A 110 12.10 0.07 -3.15
N ASN A 111 12.81 1.21 -3.24
CA ASN A 111 13.83 1.63 -2.28
C ASN A 111 13.36 2.78 -1.38
N GLU A 112 12.14 3.28 -1.57
CA GLU A 112 11.58 4.41 -0.83
C GLU A 112 10.74 3.92 0.35
N ARG A 113 10.56 4.76 1.37
CA ARG A 113 9.64 4.50 2.49
C ARG A 113 8.95 5.79 2.92
N ILE A 114 7.66 5.70 3.19
CA ILE A 114 6.93 6.72 3.95
C ILE A 114 7.01 6.34 5.43
N THR A 115 7.14 7.34 6.30
CA THR A 115 6.96 7.17 7.74
C THR A 115 6.15 8.34 8.31
N TRP A 116 5.48 8.12 9.42
CA TRP A 116 4.84 9.20 10.18
C TRP A 116 5.87 9.85 11.11
N GLY A 117 6.00 11.18 11.05
CA GLY A 117 6.83 11.93 12.00
C GLY A 117 6.23 11.89 13.41
N GLN A 118 7.11 11.81 14.42
CA GLN A 118 6.77 12.04 15.83
C GLN A 118 7.18 13.45 16.25
#